data_AF-Q08C75-F1
#
_entry.id   AF-Q08C75-F1
#
_cell.length_a   1.000
_cell.length_b   1.000
_cell.length_c   1.000
_cell.angle_alpha   90.00
_cell.angle_beta   90.00
_cell.angle_gamma   90.00
#
_symmetry.space_group_name_H-M   'P 1'
#
loop_
_entity.id
_entity.type
_entity.pdbx_description
1 polymer ?
#
loop_
_entity_poly.entity_id
_entity_poly.type
_entity_poly.pdbx_seq_one_letter_code
_entity_poly.pdbx_strand_id
1 'polypeptide(L)'
;MATEESGGLAQTAAVKLSEMGERTKQLGNAIQDPERQRRIILVIVCVALLLDNMLYMVIVPIVPDYLAHLESESEQAHVKGNSSINITQNENFDLQIGVLFASKAILQLLVNPLTGTFIDRVGYDIPLLIGLSIMFVSTCIFAFAENYATLFMARSLQGLGSAFADTSGIAMIADKYAEESERSRALGIALAFISFGSLAAPPFGGVLYEFAGKRFPFIALACVCLADGILCLTVLKPFSSRTRENMPVGTPIYKLMIDPYIAVVAGALTTCNIPLAFLEPTIANWMEETMNASQWQIGITWLPAFFPHILGVYLTVKLAAKYPHLQWFYGALGMVIIGASSCIVPACKNFEQLIIPLCGVCFGIALVDTALLPTLAFLVDVRHVSVYGSVYAIADISYCVAYALGPIVAGKIVHDLGFVQLNLGMGLANVLYAPALLLLRNVSLMKPSHSERNMLLEEGATGLYDTIRMEERQRKKHGYSSSGNCVPIDENGTFAGQSKSFSEEETSEPEYI
;
A
#
# COMPACT_ATOMS: atom_id res chain seq x y z
N MET A 1 14.08 -41.46 49.05
CA MET A 1 14.82 -40.45 48.26
C MET A 1 14.18 -40.17 46.90
N ALA A 2 13.84 -41.16 46.06
CA ALA A 2 13.22 -40.89 44.76
C ALA A 2 11.82 -40.24 44.77
N THR A 3 11.04 -40.36 45.85
CA THR A 3 9.68 -39.82 45.94
C THR A 3 9.61 -38.34 46.31
N GLU A 4 10.59 -37.80 47.04
CA GLU A 4 10.62 -36.38 47.41
C GLU A 4 11.08 -35.48 46.25
N GLU A 5 12.02 -35.95 45.42
CA GLU A 5 12.44 -35.20 44.22
C GLU A 5 11.32 -35.04 43.18
N SER A 6 10.49 -36.07 42.99
CA SER A 6 9.39 -36.05 42.01
C SER A 6 8.29 -35.04 42.40
N GLY A 7 7.98 -34.92 43.70
CA GLY A 7 7.02 -33.94 44.20
C GLY A 7 7.48 -32.49 43.97
N GLY A 8 8.77 -32.22 44.18
CA GLY A 8 9.35 -30.90 43.93
C GLY A 8 9.31 -30.49 42.45
N LEU A 9 9.53 -31.45 41.54
CA LEU A 9 9.52 -31.19 40.10
C LEU A 9 8.11 -30.88 39.57
N ALA A 10 7.09 -31.62 40.02
CA ALA A 10 5.70 -31.38 39.66
C ALA A 10 5.18 -30.03 40.15
N GLN A 11 5.51 -29.65 41.40
CA GLN A 11 5.13 -28.36 41.97
C GLN A 11 5.81 -27.20 41.22
N THR A 12 7.09 -27.35 40.85
CA THR A 12 7.82 -26.36 40.04
C THR A 12 7.20 -26.21 38.64
N ALA A 13 6.79 -27.32 38.01
CA ALA A 13 6.12 -27.28 36.71
C ALA A 13 4.76 -26.59 36.77
N ALA A 14 3.95 -26.85 37.82
CA ALA A 14 2.66 -26.19 38.01
C ALA A 14 2.79 -24.67 38.21
N VAL A 15 3.79 -24.22 39.00
CA VAL A 15 4.07 -22.79 39.18
C VAL A 15 4.47 -22.14 37.85
N LYS A 16 5.37 -22.77 37.07
CA LYS A 16 5.75 -22.26 35.74
C LYS A 16 4.56 -22.16 34.79
N LEU A 17 3.65 -23.14 34.79
CA LEU A 17 2.44 -23.10 33.97
C LEU A 17 1.48 -21.99 34.41
N SER A 18 1.34 -21.75 35.72
CA SER A 18 0.55 -20.65 36.26
C SER A 18 1.15 -19.29 35.88
N GLU A 19 2.47 -19.11 36.03
CA GLU A 19 3.18 -17.90 35.60
C GLU A 19 3.06 -17.68 34.08
N MET A 20 3.15 -18.75 33.27
CA MET A 20 2.90 -18.67 31.84
C MET A 20 1.46 -18.25 31.54
N GLY A 21 0.47 -18.82 32.22
CA GLY A 21 -0.93 -18.46 32.06
C GLY A 21 -1.24 -17.02 32.45
N GLU A 22 -0.65 -16.52 33.55
CA GLU A 22 -0.74 -15.11 33.94
C GLU A 22 -0.05 -14.19 32.92
N ARG A 23 1.13 -14.55 32.42
CA ARG A 23 1.80 -13.82 31.34
C ARG A 23 0.95 -13.80 30.06
N THR A 24 0.31 -14.91 29.69
CA THR A 24 -0.59 -14.97 28.53
C THR A 24 -1.82 -14.11 28.74
N LYS A 25 -2.40 -14.06 29.94
CA LYS A 25 -3.51 -13.15 30.26
C LYS A 25 -3.08 -11.69 30.26
N GLN A 26 -1.93 -11.37 30.85
CA GLN A 26 -1.36 -10.01 30.82
C GLN A 26 -1.06 -9.57 29.38
N LEU A 27 -0.50 -10.46 28.55
CA LEU A 27 -0.28 -10.22 27.13
C LEU A 27 -1.63 -10.01 26.42
N GLY A 28 -2.64 -10.83 26.70
CA GLY A 28 -3.98 -10.71 26.16
C GLY A 28 -4.66 -9.37 26.52
N ASN A 29 -4.58 -8.96 27.79
CA ASN A 29 -5.10 -7.67 28.25
C ASN A 29 -4.30 -6.50 27.66
N ALA A 30 -2.97 -6.64 27.52
CA ALA A 30 -2.13 -5.62 26.89
C ALA A 30 -2.40 -5.49 25.38
N ILE A 31 -2.83 -6.55 24.71
CA ILE A 31 -3.27 -6.54 23.30
C ILE A 31 -4.66 -5.89 23.17
N GLN A 32 -5.48 -5.88 24.22
CA GLN A 32 -6.81 -5.24 24.22
C GLN A 32 -6.77 -3.72 24.37
N ASP A 33 -5.64 -3.14 24.77
CA ASP A 33 -5.46 -1.69 24.82
C ASP A 33 -5.52 -1.11 23.37
N PRO A 34 -6.51 -0.24 23.05
CA PRO A 34 -6.70 0.27 21.70
C PRO A 34 -5.46 0.98 21.12
N GLU A 35 -4.71 1.71 21.95
CA GLU A 35 -3.50 2.41 21.49
C GLU A 35 -2.40 1.43 21.11
N ARG A 36 -2.17 0.40 21.95
CA ARG A 36 -1.19 -0.65 21.67
C ARG A 36 -1.59 -1.45 20.45
N GLN A 37 -2.86 -1.81 20.34
CA GLN A 37 -3.38 -2.54 19.19
C GLN A 37 -3.13 -1.75 17.89
N ARG A 38 -3.41 -0.44 17.89
CA ARG A 38 -3.14 0.45 16.74
C ARG A 38 -1.66 0.50 16.36
N ARG A 39 -0.75 0.55 17.34
CA ARG A 39 0.71 0.51 17.09
C ARG A 39 1.18 -0.84 16.56
N ILE A 40 0.69 -1.95 17.10
CA ILE A 40 1.04 -3.29 16.61
C ILE A 40 0.55 -3.47 15.18
N ILE A 41 -0.63 -2.94 14.85
CA ILE A 41 -1.18 -2.99 13.49
C ILE A 41 -0.34 -2.17 12.51
N LEU A 42 0.12 -0.98 12.92
CA LEU A 42 1.09 -0.22 12.13
C LEU A 42 2.35 -1.06 11.88
N VAL A 43 2.87 -1.77 12.89
CA VAL A 43 4.03 -2.66 12.72
C VAL A 43 3.74 -3.79 11.72
N ILE A 44 2.61 -4.47 11.83
CA ILE A 44 2.21 -5.54 10.89
C ILE A 44 2.20 -5.00 9.46
N VAL A 45 1.52 -3.89 9.22
CA VAL A 45 1.44 -3.30 7.88
C VAL A 45 2.81 -2.85 7.38
N CYS A 46 3.63 -2.25 8.23
CA CYS A 46 5.00 -1.85 7.87
C CYS A 46 5.87 -3.06 7.49
N VAL A 47 5.73 -4.19 8.21
CA VAL A 47 6.45 -5.43 7.90
C VAL A 47 5.93 -6.03 6.60
N ALA A 48 4.61 -6.05 6.36
CA ALA A 48 4.02 -6.51 5.10
C ALA A 48 4.54 -5.73 3.88
N LEU A 49 4.50 -4.39 3.94
CA LEU A 49 5.00 -3.52 2.87
C LEU A 49 6.51 -3.65 2.66
N LEU A 50 7.26 -3.80 3.75
CA LEU A 50 8.70 -4.08 3.71
C LEU A 50 8.96 -5.42 3.02
N LEU A 51 8.19 -6.46 3.32
CA LEU A 51 8.34 -7.79 2.73
C LEU A 51 8.07 -7.80 1.23
N ASP A 52 7.01 -7.11 0.77
CA ASP A 52 6.72 -7.03 -0.67
C ASP A 52 7.87 -6.37 -1.44
N ASN A 53 8.36 -5.24 -0.91
CA ASN A 53 9.48 -4.51 -1.52
C ASN A 53 10.81 -5.28 -1.42
N MET A 54 11.05 -5.97 -0.31
CA MET A 54 12.21 -6.84 -0.16
C MET A 54 12.18 -7.99 -1.16
N LEU A 55 11.04 -8.66 -1.32
CA LEU A 55 10.89 -9.75 -2.29
C LEU A 55 11.18 -9.25 -3.70
N TYR A 56 10.62 -8.11 -4.08
CA TYR A 56 10.90 -7.53 -5.40
C TYR A 56 12.41 -7.28 -5.60
N MET A 57 13.05 -6.58 -4.66
CA MET A 57 14.45 -6.13 -4.78
C MET A 57 15.50 -7.25 -4.58
N VAL A 58 15.20 -8.29 -3.79
CA VAL A 58 16.06 -9.48 -3.67
C VAL A 58 16.08 -10.26 -4.97
N ILE A 59 14.96 -10.28 -5.69
CA ILE A 59 14.85 -11.06 -6.92
C ILE A 59 15.57 -10.37 -8.09
N VAL A 60 15.65 -9.03 -8.11
CA VAL A 60 16.26 -8.28 -9.23
C VAL A 60 17.68 -8.77 -9.55
N PRO A 61 18.62 -8.89 -8.58
CA PRO A 61 19.96 -9.42 -8.85
C PRO A 61 20.00 -10.94 -9.08
N ILE A 62 19.09 -11.71 -8.45
CA ILE A 62 19.14 -13.17 -8.45
C ILE A 62 18.54 -13.77 -9.72
N VAL A 63 17.51 -13.17 -10.31
CA VAL A 63 16.77 -13.76 -11.44
C VAL A 63 17.60 -13.95 -12.70
N PRO A 64 18.45 -13.00 -13.14
CA PRO A 64 19.33 -13.22 -14.28
C PRO A 64 20.19 -14.46 -14.07
N ASP A 65 20.87 -14.55 -12.92
CA ASP A 65 21.67 -15.73 -12.60
C ASP A 65 20.81 -17.01 -12.53
N TYR A 66 19.60 -16.92 -11.96
CA TYR A 66 18.70 -18.07 -11.82
C TYR A 66 18.24 -18.61 -13.19
N LEU A 67 17.86 -17.72 -14.11
CA LEU A 67 17.44 -18.10 -15.45
C LEU A 67 18.61 -18.62 -16.27
N ALA A 68 19.80 -18.03 -16.15
CA ALA A 68 20.99 -18.52 -16.84
C ALA A 68 21.34 -19.96 -16.41
N HIS A 69 21.19 -20.27 -15.11
CA HIS A 69 21.36 -21.65 -14.64
C HIS A 69 20.31 -22.61 -15.23
N LEU A 70 19.03 -22.22 -15.26
CA LEU A 70 17.96 -23.02 -15.88
C LEU A 70 18.19 -23.24 -17.38
N GLU A 71 18.65 -22.22 -18.10
CA GLU A 71 18.98 -22.33 -19.52
C GLU A 71 20.18 -23.24 -19.73
N SER A 72 21.25 -23.12 -18.94
CA SER A 72 22.42 -23.99 -19.03
C SER A 72 22.09 -25.48 -18.79
N GLU A 73 21.16 -25.77 -17.88
CA GLU A 73 20.65 -27.12 -17.65
C GLU A 73 19.83 -27.62 -18.86
N SER A 74 19.07 -26.73 -19.52
CA SER A 74 18.29 -27.07 -20.72
C SER A 74 19.14 -27.20 -21.99
N GLU A 75 20.20 -26.39 -22.14
CA GLU A 75 21.10 -26.42 -23.31
C GLU A 75 22.05 -27.61 -23.29
N GLN A 76 22.42 -28.12 -22.10
CA GLN A 76 23.09 -29.41 -22.00
C GLN A 76 22.26 -30.57 -22.61
N ALA A 77 20.95 -30.39 -22.82
CA ALA A 77 20.10 -31.33 -23.54
C ALA A 77 20.01 -31.06 -25.06
N HIS A 78 20.39 -29.89 -25.57
CA HIS A 78 20.27 -29.53 -26.99
C HIS A 78 21.55 -28.87 -27.53
N VAL A 79 22.42 -29.70 -28.11
CA VAL A 79 23.70 -29.31 -28.71
C VAL A 79 23.52 -28.62 -30.09
N LYS A 80 24.25 -27.51 -30.27
CA LYS A 80 24.63 -26.74 -31.49
C LYS A 80 23.70 -25.60 -31.95
N GLY A 81 24.16 -24.35 -31.78
CA GLY A 81 23.66 -23.17 -32.49
C GLY A 81 24.75 -22.12 -32.77
N ASN A 82 24.74 -21.55 -33.98
CA ASN A 82 25.64 -20.51 -34.51
C ASN A 82 25.40 -19.11 -33.91
N SER A 83 26.34 -18.17 -34.08
CA SER A 83 26.36 -16.80 -33.53
C SER A 83 25.09 -15.94 -33.71
N SER A 84 24.30 -16.14 -34.76
CA SER A 84 23.00 -15.46 -34.93
C SER A 84 21.95 -15.93 -33.92
N ILE A 85 22.05 -17.18 -33.48
CA ILE A 85 21.21 -17.77 -32.44
C ILE A 85 21.54 -17.12 -31.09
N ASN A 86 22.81 -16.79 -30.80
CA ASN A 86 23.19 -16.13 -29.55
C ASN A 86 22.53 -14.74 -29.38
N ILE A 87 22.40 -13.95 -30.46
CA ILE A 87 21.74 -12.62 -30.37
C ILE A 87 20.26 -12.80 -30.05
N THR A 88 19.56 -13.66 -30.78
CA THR A 88 18.14 -13.95 -30.54
C THR A 88 17.91 -14.62 -29.19
N GLN A 89 18.85 -15.42 -28.70
CA GLN A 89 18.80 -16.02 -27.36
C GLN A 89 18.93 -14.94 -26.27
N ASN A 90 19.91 -14.03 -26.37
CA ASN A 90 20.04 -12.93 -25.41
C ASN A 90 18.79 -12.03 -25.40
N GLU A 91 18.23 -11.68 -26.56
CA GLU A 91 16.99 -10.91 -26.64
C GLU A 91 15.80 -11.64 -25.98
N ASN A 92 15.67 -12.95 -26.20
CA ASN A 92 14.63 -13.76 -25.56
C ASN A 92 14.84 -13.87 -24.05
N PHE A 93 16.09 -13.94 -23.59
CA PHE A 93 16.47 -14.00 -22.19
C PHE A 93 16.11 -12.69 -21.45
N ASP A 94 16.50 -11.55 -22.00
CA ASP A 94 16.16 -10.23 -21.46
C ASP A 94 14.63 -10.01 -21.45
N LEU A 95 13.93 -10.47 -22.50
CA LEU A 95 12.47 -10.44 -22.54
C LEU A 95 11.85 -11.31 -21.45
N GLN A 96 12.37 -12.51 -21.19
CA GLN A 96 11.90 -13.38 -20.10
C GLN A 96 12.09 -12.72 -18.73
N ILE A 97 13.23 -12.08 -18.47
CA ILE A 97 13.48 -11.32 -17.24
C ILE A 97 12.48 -10.18 -17.10
N GLY A 98 12.32 -9.37 -18.16
CA GLY A 98 11.40 -8.23 -18.18
C GLY A 98 9.94 -8.65 -17.95
N VAL A 99 9.49 -9.72 -18.61
CA VAL A 99 8.13 -10.29 -18.41
C VAL A 99 7.97 -10.82 -16.99
N LEU A 100 9.00 -11.45 -16.42
CA LEU A 100 8.95 -11.97 -15.05
C LEU A 100 8.80 -10.82 -14.03
N PHE A 101 9.52 -9.71 -14.19
CA PHE A 101 9.35 -8.52 -13.34
C PHE A 101 7.99 -7.86 -13.53
N ALA A 102 7.53 -7.69 -14.78
CA ALA A 102 6.23 -7.08 -15.09
C ALA A 102 5.04 -7.93 -14.62
N SER A 103 5.17 -9.26 -14.57
CA SER A 103 4.07 -10.18 -14.21
C SER A 103 3.43 -9.88 -12.84
N LYS A 104 4.26 -9.50 -11.85
CA LYS A 104 3.82 -9.07 -10.50
C LYS A 104 2.92 -7.84 -10.60
N ALA A 105 3.41 -6.78 -11.24
CA ALA A 105 2.71 -5.51 -11.37
C ALA A 105 1.44 -5.62 -12.23
N ILE A 106 1.47 -6.42 -13.30
CA ILE A 106 0.31 -6.66 -14.16
C ILE A 106 -0.80 -7.37 -13.39
N LEU A 107 -0.49 -8.43 -12.64
CA LEU A 107 -1.55 -9.12 -11.88
C LEU A 107 -2.10 -8.23 -10.76
N GLN A 108 -1.23 -7.49 -10.07
CA GLN A 108 -1.64 -6.53 -9.05
C GLN A 108 -2.59 -5.47 -9.63
N LEU A 109 -2.25 -4.88 -10.78
CA LEU A 109 -3.09 -3.94 -11.52
C LEU A 109 -4.48 -4.49 -11.83
N LEU A 110 -4.57 -5.74 -12.30
CA LEU A 110 -5.83 -6.38 -12.68
C LEU A 110 -6.70 -6.74 -11.47
N VAL A 111 -6.08 -7.09 -10.34
CA VAL A 111 -6.78 -7.55 -9.14
C VAL A 111 -7.25 -6.37 -8.27
N ASN A 112 -6.53 -5.25 -8.26
CA ASN A 112 -6.84 -4.11 -7.38
C ASN A 112 -8.28 -3.57 -7.44
N PRO A 113 -8.94 -3.45 -8.60
CA PRO A 113 -10.35 -3.05 -8.63
C PRO A 113 -11.27 -4.01 -7.83
N LEU A 114 -10.93 -5.30 -7.83
CA LEU A 114 -11.62 -6.33 -7.07
C LEU A 114 -11.25 -6.27 -5.59
N THR A 115 -9.96 -6.06 -5.25
CA THR A 115 -9.51 -5.96 -3.85
C THR A 115 -10.18 -4.80 -3.13
N GLY A 116 -10.27 -3.62 -3.73
CA GLY A 116 -10.92 -2.45 -3.14
C GLY A 116 -12.38 -2.73 -2.76
N THR A 117 -13.15 -3.26 -3.72
CA THR A 117 -14.56 -3.65 -3.49
C THR A 117 -14.70 -4.75 -2.45
N PHE A 118 -13.76 -5.70 -2.41
CA PHE A 118 -13.76 -6.80 -1.44
C PHE A 118 -13.44 -6.32 -0.02
N ILE A 119 -12.43 -5.46 0.14
CA ILE A 119 -12.00 -4.86 1.40
C ILE A 119 -13.13 -4.03 2.02
N ASP A 120 -13.81 -3.21 1.22
CA ASP A 120 -14.92 -2.40 1.73
C ASP A 120 -16.09 -3.25 2.24
N ARG A 121 -16.30 -4.45 1.68
CA ARG A 121 -17.36 -5.38 2.09
C ARG A 121 -17.01 -6.25 3.28
N VAL A 122 -15.80 -6.80 3.32
CA VAL A 122 -15.40 -7.84 4.28
C VAL A 122 -14.69 -7.24 5.51
N GLY A 123 -14.09 -6.05 5.38
CA GLY A 123 -13.18 -5.49 6.37
C GLY A 123 -11.73 -5.53 5.87
N TYR A 124 -10.81 -5.00 6.67
CA TYR A 124 -9.40 -4.87 6.29
C TYR A 124 -8.53 -6.06 6.73
N ASP A 125 -8.94 -6.72 7.81
CA ASP A 125 -8.24 -7.80 8.49
C ASP A 125 -8.19 -9.10 7.68
N ILE A 126 -9.33 -9.57 7.16
CA ILE A 126 -9.39 -10.79 6.34
C ILE A 126 -8.60 -10.62 5.04
N PRO A 127 -8.77 -9.53 4.26
CA PRO A 127 -7.94 -9.30 3.07
C PRO A 127 -6.45 -9.22 3.36
N LEU A 128 -6.03 -8.56 4.45
CA LEU A 128 -4.62 -8.51 4.84
C LEU A 128 -4.06 -9.91 5.09
N LEU A 129 -4.79 -10.73 5.85
CA LEU A 129 -4.39 -12.11 6.12
C LEU A 129 -4.33 -12.96 4.85
N ILE A 130 -5.30 -12.81 3.93
CA ILE A 130 -5.29 -13.47 2.63
C ILE A 130 -4.05 -13.06 1.84
N GLY A 131 -3.75 -11.76 1.78
CA GLY A 131 -2.57 -11.22 1.10
C GLY A 131 -1.27 -11.81 1.64
N LEU A 132 -1.06 -11.75 2.96
CA LEU A 132 0.11 -12.34 3.63
C LEU A 132 0.22 -13.85 3.40
N SER A 133 -0.90 -14.57 3.42
CA SER A 133 -0.92 -16.02 3.16
C SER A 133 -0.51 -16.34 1.72
N ILE A 134 -1.00 -15.56 0.74
CA ILE A 134 -0.64 -15.72 -0.67
C ILE A 134 0.83 -15.34 -0.89
N MET A 135 1.31 -14.26 -0.27
CA MET A 135 2.73 -13.87 -0.30
C MET A 135 3.63 -14.96 0.28
N PHE A 136 3.24 -15.57 1.40
CA PHE A 136 3.97 -16.69 1.99
C PHE A 136 4.04 -17.90 1.04
N VAL A 137 2.90 -18.35 0.52
CA VAL A 137 2.83 -19.51 -0.38
C VAL A 137 3.61 -19.24 -1.66
N SER A 138 3.44 -18.06 -2.26
CA SER A 138 4.13 -17.69 -3.50
C SER A 138 5.63 -17.55 -3.32
N THR A 139 6.11 -17.04 -2.18
CA THR A 139 7.53 -16.99 -1.82
C THR A 139 8.10 -18.40 -1.65
N CYS A 140 7.36 -19.30 -1.00
CA CYS A 140 7.75 -20.71 -0.91
C CYS A 140 7.85 -21.36 -2.31
N ILE A 141 6.84 -21.17 -3.17
CA ILE A 141 6.87 -21.69 -4.55
C ILE A 141 8.09 -21.14 -5.31
N PHE A 142 8.40 -19.84 -5.16
CA PHE A 142 9.56 -19.22 -5.78
C PHE A 142 10.88 -19.86 -5.31
N ALA A 143 11.01 -20.15 -4.01
CA ALA A 143 12.21 -20.78 -3.45
C ALA A 143 12.49 -22.19 -4.00
N PHE A 144 11.44 -22.92 -4.40
CA PHE A 144 11.53 -24.28 -4.94
C PHE A 144 11.26 -24.37 -6.46
N ALA A 145 11.25 -23.25 -7.17
CA ALA A 145 10.93 -23.24 -8.59
C ALA A 145 12.05 -23.82 -9.45
N GLU A 146 11.77 -24.85 -10.25
CA GLU A 146 12.77 -25.52 -11.12
C GLU A 146 12.58 -25.22 -12.62
N ASN A 147 11.64 -24.35 -12.96
CA ASN A 147 11.39 -23.94 -14.34
C ASN A 147 10.80 -22.53 -14.42
N TYR A 148 10.92 -21.90 -15.59
CA TYR A 148 10.41 -20.56 -15.85
C TYR A 148 8.91 -20.41 -15.56
N ALA A 149 8.09 -21.39 -15.94
CA ALA A 149 6.64 -21.34 -15.72
C ALA A 149 6.27 -21.27 -14.22
N THR A 150 7.01 -21.97 -13.37
CA THR A 150 6.81 -21.96 -11.91
C THR A 150 7.26 -20.63 -11.31
N LEU A 151 8.37 -20.05 -11.79
CA LEU A 151 8.81 -18.71 -11.41
C LEU A 151 7.78 -17.65 -11.79
N PHE A 152 7.27 -17.71 -13.02
CA PHE A 152 6.24 -16.81 -13.53
C PHE A 152 4.95 -16.91 -12.71
N MET A 153 4.50 -18.14 -12.41
CA MET A 153 3.33 -18.37 -11.56
C MET A 153 3.54 -17.83 -10.14
N ALA A 154 4.72 -18.07 -9.55
CA ALA A 154 5.05 -17.56 -8.22
C ALA A 154 5.08 -16.02 -8.17
N ARG A 155 5.67 -15.35 -9.17
CA ARG A 155 5.70 -13.88 -9.27
C ARG A 155 4.32 -13.28 -9.48
N SER A 156 3.52 -13.91 -10.34
CA SER A 156 2.13 -13.53 -10.54
C SER A 156 1.37 -13.61 -9.20
N LEU A 157 1.46 -14.75 -8.49
CA LEU A 157 0.83 -14.91 -7.18
C LEU A 157 1.33 -13.90 -6.13
N GLN A 158 2.60 -13.48 -6.17
CA GLN A 158 3.08 -12.39 -5.30
C GLN A 158 2.33 -11.08 -5.59
N GLY A 159 2.07 -10.75 -6.85
CA GLY A 159 1.26 -9.59 -7.24
C GLY A 159 -0.17 -9.65 -6.72
N LEU A 160 -0.78 -10.85 -6.72
CA LEU A 160 -2.08 -11.07 -6.09
C LEU A 160 -2.02 -10.86 -4.56
N GLY A 161 -1.00 -11.39 -3.90
CA GLY A 161 -0.81 -11.24 -2.46
C GLY A 161 -0.60 -9.78 -2.05
N SER A 162 0.27 -9.07 -2.77
CA SER A 162 0.57 -7.64 -2.59
C SER A 162 -0.67 -6.77 -2.82
N ALA A 163 -1.47 -7.01 -3.87
CA ALA A 163 -2.73 -6.31 -4.11
C ALA A 163 -3.66 -6.32 -2.88
N PHE A 164 -3.73 -7.46 -2.18
CA PHE A 164 -4.52 -7.59 -0.97
C PHE A 164 -3.82 -6.99 0.25
N ALA A 165 -2.55 -7.33 0.49
CA ALA A 165 -1.81 -6.91 1.68
C ALA A 165 -1.58 -5.39 1.71
N ASP A 166 -1.12 -4.80 0.61
CA ASP A 166 -0.74 -3.39 0.54
C ASP A 166 -1.98 -2.50 0.60
N THR A 167 -2.97 -2.79 -0.25
CA THR A 167 -4.24 -2.04 -0.27
C THR A 167 -4.94 -2.10 1.08
N SER A 168 -5.09 -3.30 1.66
CA SER A 168 -5.78 -3.45 2.94
C SER A 168 -4.98 -2.88 4.10
N GLY A 169 -3.65 -3.01 4.08
CA GLY A 169 -2.76 -2.49 5.11
C GLY A 169 -2.80 -0.96 5.17
N ILE A 170 -2.63 -0.29 4.03
CA ILE A 170 -2.69 1.16 3.93
C ILE A 170 -4.10 1.66 4.29
N ALA A 171 -5.15 1.01 3.79
CA ALA A 171 -6.53 1.36 4.16
C ALA A 171 -6.82 1.18 5.65
N MET A 172 -6.25 0.15 6.28
CA MET A 172 -6.39 -0.10 7.71
C MET A 172 -5.65 0.93 8.55
N ILE A 173 -4.47 1.40 8.11
CA ILE A 173 -3.79 2.53 8.74
C ILE A 173 -4.71 3.76 8.66
N ALA A 174 -5.24 4.07 7.49
CA ALA A 174 -6.13 5.23 7.34
C ALA A 174 -7.40 5.15 8.19
N ASP A 175 -8.01 3.97 8.36
CA ASP A 175 -9.20 3.77 9.19
C ASP A 175 -8.88 3.88 10.70
N LYS A 176 -7.69 3.41 11.15
CA LYS A 176 -7.31 3.44 12.57
C LYS A 176 -6.71 4.75 13.05
N TYR A 177 -6.21 5.57 12.13
CA TYR A 177 -5.69 6.89 12.41
C TYR A 177 -6.62 7.92 11.77
N ALA A 178 -7.70 8.27 12.48
CA ALA A 178 -8.73 9.20 12.00
C ALA A 178 -8.22 10.64 11.88
N GLU A 179 -7.36 11.06 12.82
CA GLU A 179 -6.76 12.39 12.84
C GLU A 179 -5.79 12.56 11.66
N GLU A 180 -5.94 13.62 10.88
CA GLU A 180 -5.18 13.81 9.63
C GLU A 180 -3.65 13.84 9.87
N SER A 181 -3.23 14.49 10.96
CA SER A 181 -1.81 14.58 11.33
C SER A 181 -1.24 13.23 11.76
N GLU A 182 -2.00 12.43 12.51
CA GLU A 182 -1.59 11.08 12.90
C GLU A 182 -1.58 10.13 11.69
N ARG A 183 -2.58 10.24 10.81
CA ARG A 183 -2.69 9.48 9.56
C ARG A 183 -1.49 9.73 8.67
N SER A 184 -1.16 10.99 8.43
CA SER A 184 0.01 11.38 7.63
C SER A 184 1.29 10.81 8.23
N ARG A 185 1.44 10.85 9.56
CA ARG A 185 2.60 10.26 10.24
C ARG A 185 2.66 8.74 10.11
N ALA A 186 1.55 8.05 10.29
CA ALA A 186 1.49 6.59 10.21
C ALA A 186 1.74 6.08 8.78
N LEU A 187 1.14 6.72 7.77
CA LEU A 187 1.41 6.44 6.37
C LEU A 187 2.86 6.77 5.98
N GLY A 188 3.40 7.89 6.47
CA GLY A 188 4.81 8.21 6.28
C GLY A 188 5.74 7.14 6.87
N ILE A 189 5.44 6.61 8.06
CA ILE A 189 6.21 5.49 8.63
C ILE A 189 6.12 4.26 7.71
N ALA A 190 4.92 3.92 7.22
CA ALA A 190 4.74 2.81 6.28
C ALA A 190 5.56 2.98 4.99
N LEU A 191 5.54 4.18 4.38
CA LEU A 191 6.36 4.52 3.21
C LEU A 191 7.87 4.45 3.49
N ALA A 192 8.32 4.84 4.69
CA ALA A 192 9.72 4.72 5.06
C ALA A 192 10.16 3.25 5.16
N PHE A 193 9.26 2.36 5.59
CA PHE A 193 9.53 0.91 5.66
C PHE A 193 9.63 0.26 4.27
N ILE A 194 8.89 0.77 3.28
CA ILE A 194 9.04 0.38 1.87
C ILE A 194 10.49 0.63 1.42
N SER A 195 11.00 1.85 1.62
CA SER A 195 12.38 2.20 1.25
C SER A 195 13.42 1.43 2.05
N PHE A 196 13.14 1.17 3.32
CA PHE A 196 14.02 0.36 4.16
C PHE A 196 14.09 -1.08 3.65
N GLY A 197 12.97 -1.66 3.22
CA GLY A 197 12.94 -2.97 2.56
C GLY A 197 13.82 -2.99 1.31
N SER A 198 13.68 -1.99 0.43
CA SER A 198 14.53 -1.88 -0.76
C SER A 198 16.02 -1.69 -0.44
N LEU A 199 16.36 -0.93 0.60
CA LEU A 199 17.74 -0.74 1.06
C LEU A 199 18.34 -2.02 1.65
N ALA A 200 17.58 -2.74 2.47
CA ALA A 200 18.03 -3.96 3.14
C ALA A 200 18.09 -5.16 2.20
N ALA A 201 17.34 -5.13 1.08
CA ALA A 201 17.20 -6.25 0.17
C ALA A 201 18.49 -6.71 -0.51
N PRO A 202 19.31 -5.88 -1.19
CA PRO A 202 20.52 -6.37 -1.84
C PRO A 202 21.54 -6.98 -0.87
N PRO A 203 21.86 -6.35 0.28
CA PRO A 203 22.73 -6.98 1.27
C PRO A 203 22.14 -8.26 1.85
N PHE A 204 20.83 -8.30 2.13
CA PHE A 204 20.16 -9.48 2.62
C PHE A 204 20.20 -10.62 1.60
N GLY A 205 19.79 -10.35 0.36
CA GLY A 205 19.78 -11.32 -0.73
C GLY A 205 21.16 -11.86 -1.05
N GLY A 206 22.14 -10.98 -1.26
CA GLY A 206 23.50 -11.34 -1.62
C GLY A 206 24.22 -12.17 -0.55
N VAL A 207 24.18 -11.72 0.72
CA VAL A 207 24.84 -12.43 1.82
C VAL A 207 24.20 -13.79 2.06
N LEU A 208 22.86 -13.88 2.15
CA LEU A 208 22.19 -15.16 2.38
C LEU A 208 22.38 -16.13 1.19
N TYR A 209 22.42 -15.60 -0.03
CA TYR A 209 22.69 -16.38 -1.24
C TYR A 209 24.11 -16.98 -1.21
N GLU A 210 25.13 -16.19 -0.87
CA GLU A 210 26.52 -16.63 -0.82
C GLU A 210 26.77 -17.69 0.26
N PHE A 211 26.20 -17.53 1.46
CA PHE A 211 26.44 -18.45 2.58
C PHE A 211 25.62 -19.74 2.56
N ALA A 212 24.38 -19.69 2.06
CA ALA A 212 23.40 -20.78 2.22
C ALA A 212 22.72 -21.23 0.92
N GLY A 213 23.09 -20.62 -0.21
CA GLY A 213 22.61 -20.97 -1.54
C GLY A 213 21.29 -20.32 -1.94
N LYS A 214 20.90 -20.56 -3.19
CA LYS A 214 19.81 -19.86 -3.91
C LYS A 214 18.45 -19.84 -3.21
N ARG A 215 18.12 -20.86 -2.40
CA ARG A 215 16.79 -21.01 -1.79
C ARG A 215 16.64 -20.23 -0.48
N PHE A 216 17.75 -19.97 0.21
CA PHE A 216 17.72 -19.50 1.59
C PHE A 216 17.17 -18.07 1.78
N PRO A 217 17.49 -17.07 0.93
CA PRO A 217 16.91 -15.73 1.03
C PRO A 217 15.37 -15.76 1.01
N PHE A 218 14.79 -16.57 0.12
CA PHE A 218 13.33 -16.70 -0.03
C PHE A 218 12.69 -17.44 1.14
N ILE A 219 13.29 -18.52 1.64
CA ILE A 219 12.79 -19.22 2.82
C ILE A 219 12.81 -18.30 4.04
N ALA A 220 13.87 -17.51 4.22
CA ALA A 220 13.96 -16.55 5.31
C ALA A 220 12.86 -15.49 5.22
N LEU A 221 12.60 -14.92 4.04
CA LEU A 221 11.49 -13.98 3.82
C LEU A 221 10.12 -14.64 4.04
N ALA A 222 9.95 -15.89 3.62
CA ALA A 222 8.74 -16.66 3.89
C ALA A 222 8.52 -16.86 5.40
N CYS A 223 9.57 -17.12 6.18
CA CYS A 223 9.46 -17.21 7.64
C CYS A 223 9.04 -15.88 8.29
N VAL A 224 9.57 -14.74 7.81
CA VAL A 224 9.17 -13.42 8.31
C VAL A 224 7.71 -13.12 7.92
N CYS A 225 7.30 -13.45 6.70
CA CYS A 225 5.91 -13.33 6.24
C CYS A 225 4.95 -14.18 7.06
N LEU A 226 5.34 -15.43 7.37
CA LEU A 226 4.55 -16.31 8.23
C LEU A 226 4.44 -15.76 9.66
N ALA A 227 5.53 -15.23 10.22
CA ALA A 227 5.53 -14.61 11.55
C ALA A 227 4.61 -13.38 11.58
N ASP A 228 4.63 -12.55 10.55
CA ASP A 228 3.74 -11.39 10.40
C ASP A 228 2.27 -11.80 10.24
N GLY A 229 2.00 -12.85 9.47
CA GLY A 229 0.65 -13.45 9.34
C GLY A 229 0.13 -14.03 10.66
N ILE A 230 0.98 -14.68 11.46
CA ILE A 230 0.63 -15.15 12.80
C ILE A 230 0.34 -13.97 13.73
N LEU A 231 1.17 -12.92 13.69
CA LEU A 231 0.96 -11.72 14.48
C LEU A 231 -0.39 -11.04 14.11
N CYS A 232 -0.68 -10.94 12.81
CA CYS A 232 -1.96 -10.50 12.25
C CYS A 232 -3.13 -11.30 12.84
N LEU A 233 -3.07 -12.63 12.82
CA LEU A 233 -4.11 -13.51 13.40
C LEU A 233 -4.33 -13.26 14.90
N THR A 234 -3.25 -13.08 15.67
CA THR A 234 -3.35 -12.90 17.13
C THR A 234 -3.92 -11.55 17.55
N VAL A 235 -3.64 -10.49 16.78
CA VAL A 235 -3.96 -9.09 17.13
C VAL A 235 -5.27 -8.63 16.51
N LEU A 236 -5.49 -8.95 15.23
CA LEU A 236 -6.69 -8.51 14.50
C LEU A 236 -7.88 -9.42 14.77
N LYS A 237 -7.66 -10.68 15.16
CA LYS A 237 -8.72 -11.69 15.37
C LYS A 237 -9.78 -11.61 14.26
N PRO A 238 -9.42 -11.87 12.99
CA PRO A 238 -10.30 -11.64 11.83
C PRO A 238 -11.66 -12.35 11.88
N PHE A 239 -11.85 -13.30 12.81
CA PHE A 239 -13.08 -14.05 13.01
C PHE A 239 -13.91 -13.61 14.23
N SER A 240 -13.49 -12.60 14.99
CA SER A 240 -14.13 -12.18 16.24
C SER A 240 -14.81 -10.82 16.12
N SER A 241 -16.14 -10.82 16.07
CA SER A 241 -17.08 -9.68 16.20
C SER A 241 -17.31 -8.83 14.93
N ARG A 242 -18.40 -9.17 14.22
CA ARG A 242 -18.83 -8.66 12.92
C ARG A 242 -19.60 -7.33 13.00
N THR A 243 -19.09 -6.33 13.72
CA THR A 243 -19.76 -5.02 13.93
C THR A 243 -19.93 -4.18 12.65
N ARG A 244 -19.52 -4.68 11.47
CA ARG A 244 -19.64 -3.96 10.19
C ARG A 244 -20.93 -4.22 9.41
N GLU A 245 -21.83 -5.11 9.86
CA GLU A 245 -23.10 -5.40 9.15
C GLU A 245 -24.01 -4.17 8.93
N ASN A 246 -23.81 -3.08 9.68
CA ASN A 246 -24.62 -1.87 9.58
C ASN A 246 -23.96 -0.71 8.82
N MET A 247 -22.83 -0.93 8.14
CA MET A 247 -22.19 0.14 7.36
C MET A 247 -22.95 0.38 6.04
N PRO A 248 -23.24 1.63 5.65
CA PRO A 248 -23.85 1.91 4.36
C PRO A 248 -23.01 1.33 3.22
N VAL A 249 -23.70 0.84 2.18
CA VAL A 249 -23.03 0.34 0.96
C VAL A 249 -22.13 1.46 0.44
N GLY A 250 -20.84 1.22 0.48
CA GLY A 250 -19.82 2.18 0.07
C GLY A 250 -20.01 2.66 -1.36
N THR A 251 -19.48 3.85 -1.67
CA THR A 251 -19.42 4.35 -3.04
C THR A 251 -18.65 3.34 -3.90
N PRO A 252 -19.21 2.84 -5.02
CA PRO A 252 -18.51 1.87 -5.84
C PRO A 252 -17.25 2.49 -6.46
N ILE A 253 -16.19 1.70 -6.60
CA ILE A 253 -14.86 2.14 -7.05
C ILE A 253 -14.88 2.95 -8.35
N TYR A 254 -15.73 2.58 -9.32
CA TYR A 254 -15.80 3.29 -10.60
C TYR A 254 -16.28 4.75 -10.44
N LYS A 255 -17.11 5.07 -9.44
CA LYS A 255 -17.52 6.45 -9.16
C LYS A 255 -16.38 7.26 -8.55
N LEU A 256 -15.54 6.63 -7.74
CA LEU A 256 -14.36 7.26 -7.15
C LEU A 256 -13.30 7.55 -8.22
N MET A 257 -13.10 6.63 -9.18
CA MET A 257 -12.17 6.83 -10.29
C MET A 257 -12.57 7.98 -11.23
N ILE A 258 -13.87 8.29 -11.32
CA ILE A 258 -14.41 9.39 -12.12
C ILE A 258 -14.36 10.73 -11.36
N ASP A 259 -14.15 10.71 -10.04
CA ASP A 259 -14.03 11.94 -9.26
C ASP A 259 -12.79 12.74 -9.71
N PRO A 260 -12.94 14.01 -10.11
CA PRO A 260 -11.85 14.78 -10.69
C PRO A 260 -10.67 14.97 -9.73
N TYR A 261 -10.90 15.10 -8.42
CA TYR A 261 -9.81 15.29 -7.46
C TYR A 261 -9.07 13.98 -7.17
N ILE A 262 -9.81 12.88 -7.04
CA ILE A 262 -9.20 11.54 -6.87
C ILE A 262 -8.41 11.17 -8.12
N ALA A 263 -8.96 11.44 -9.32
CA ALA A 263 -8.28 11.22 -10.59
C ALA A 263 -7.00 12.05 -10.74
N VAL A 264 -6.99 13.31 -10.29
CA VAL A 264 -5.77 14.15 -10.26
C VAL A 264 -4.71 13.56 -9.34
N VAL A 265 -5.10 13.08 -8.16
CA VAL A 265 -4.14 12.43 -7.25
C VAL A 265 -3.62 11.12 -7.83
N ALA A 266 -4.50 10.26 -8.34
CA ALA A 266 -4.14 9.00 -8.99
C ALA A 266 -3.19 9.22 -10.18
N GLY A 267 -3.49 10.22 -11.02
CA GLY A 267 -2.62 10.59 -12.14
C GLY A 267 -1.27 11.16 -11.68
N ALA A 268 -1.22 11.91 -10.57
CA ALA A 268 0.04 12.37 -10.00
C ALA A 268 0.89 11.20 -9.46
N LEU A 269 0.28 10.27 -8.72
CA LEU A 269 0.94 9.05 -8.22
C LEU A 269 1.49 8.17 -9.36
N THR A 270 0.72 8.06 -10.45
CA THR A 270 1.19 7.36 -11.67
C THR A 270 2.39 8.11 -12.27
N THR A 271 2.27 9.41 -12.48
CA THR A 271 3.26 10.22 -13.20
C THR A 271 4.59 10.33 -12.43
N CYS A 272 4.54 10.45 -11.10
CA CYS A 272 5.74 10.52 -10.26
C CYS A 272 6.53 9.21 -10.24
N ASN A 273 5.86 8.06 -10.41
CA ASN A 273 6.50 6.75 -10.41
C ASN A 273 7.03 6.31 -11.78
N ILE A 274 6.58 6.95 -12.88
CA ILE A 274 7.09 6.68 -14.24
C ILE A 274 8.63 6.74 -14.30
N PRO A 275 9.30 7.82 -13.84
CA PRO A 275 10.76 7.91 -13.89
C PRO A 275 11.47 6.73 -13.23
N LEU A 276 11.01 6.31 -12.04
CA LEU A 276 11.61 5.17 -11.35
C LEU A 276 11.36 3.86 -12.10
N ALA A 277 10.12 3.59 -12.49
CA ALA A 277 9.72 2.38 -13.21
C ALA A 277 10.39 2.23 -14.59
N PHE A 278 10.77 3.33 -15.23
CA PHE A 278 11.43 3.33 -16.54
C PHE A 278 12.95 3.36 -16.41
N LEU A 279 13.50 4.04 -15.41
CA LEU A 279 14.94 4.08 -15.17
C LEU A 279 15.47 2.73 -14.67
N GLU A 280 14.74 2.05 -13.79
CA GLU A 280 15.16 0.79 -13.20
C GLU A 280 15.63 -0.27 -14.24
N PRO A 281 14.87 -0.58 -15.31
CA PRO A 281 15.31 -1.52 -16.34
C PRO A 281 16.31 -0.93 -17.36
N THR A 282 16.39 0.40 -17.51
CA THR A 282 17.18 1.04 -18.59
C THR A 282 18.53 1.58 -18.14
N ILE A 283 18.68 1.92 -16.85
CA ILE A 283 19.89 2.54 -16.31
C ILE A 283 21.07 1.58 -16.30
N ALA A 284 20.83 0.29 -16.07
CA ALA A 284 21.87 -0.74 -16.01
C ALA A 284 22.62 -0.81 -17.35
N ASN A 285 21.87 -0.99 -18.44
CA ASN A 285 22.42 -1.05 -19.79
C ASN A 285 23.13 0.26 -20.15
N TRP A 286 22.53 1.41 -19.83
CA TRP A 286 23.14 2.70 -20.12
C TRP A 286 24.45 2.94 -19.34
N MET A 287 24.52 2.52 -18.07
CA MET A 287 25.74 2.60 -17.26
C MET A 287 26.83 1.66 -17.78
N GLU A 288 26.48 0.46 -18.23
CA GLU A 288 27.42 -0.47 -18.84
C GLU A 288 27.99 0.11 -20.15
N GLU A 289 27.13 0.61 -21.04
CA GLU A 289 27.55 1.18 -22.33
C GLU A 289 28.33 2.50 -22.20
N THR A 290 27.88 3.41 -21.33
CA THR A 290 28.42 4.78 -21.26
C THR A 290 29.58 4.88 -20.27
N MET A 291 29.56 4.10 -19.18
CA MET A 291 30.51 4.23 -18.07
C MET A 291 31.37 2.97 -17.87
N ASN A 292 31.16 1.89 -18.64
CA ASN A 292 31.77 0.58 -18.39
C ASN A 292 31.59 0.13 -16.93
N ALA A 293 30.41 0.37 -16.37
CA ALA A 293 30.12 0.08 -14.98
C ALA A 293 30.01 -1.42 -14.73
N SER A 294 30.52 -1.88 -13.58
CA SER A 294 30.31 -3.25 -13.13
C SER A 294 28.92 -3.45 -12.52
N GLN A 295 28.47 -4.70 -12.44
CA GLN A 295 27.18 -5.06 -11.83
C GLN A 295 27.03 -4.54 -10.39
N TRP A 296 28.12 -4.59 -9.59
CA TRP A 296 28.08 -4.05 -8.22
C TRP A 296 27.99 -2.51 -8.18
N GLN A 297 28.57 -1.82 -9.18
CA GLN A 297 28.47 -0.36 -9.30
C GLN A 297 27.05 0.09 -9.66
N ILE A 298 26.34 -0.68 -10.48
CA ILE A 298 24.93 -0.40 -10.81
C ILE A 298 24.07 -0.50 -9.53
N GLY A 299 24.25 -1.57 -8.76
CA GLY A 299 23.52 -1.75 -7.49
C GLY A 299 23.82 -0.68 -6.44
N ILE A 300 25.10 -0.34 -6.23
CA ILE A 300 25.48 0.67 -5.23
C ILE A 300 25.03 2.08 -5.61
N THR A 301 24.76 2.35 -6.89
CA THR A 301 24.32 3.67 -7.36
C THR A 301 22.91 4.02 -6.88
N TRP A 302 22.04 3.03 -6.72
CA TRP A 302 20.69 3.21 -6.17
C TRP A 302 20.68 3.37 -4.64
N LEU A 303 21.67 2.82 -3.94
CA LEU A 303 21.69 2.75 -2.48
C LEU A 303 21.64 4.13 -1.80
N PRO A 304 22.45 5.13 -2.20
CA PRO A 304 22.37 6.46 -1.60
C PRO A 304 21.02 7.15 -1.75
N ALA A 305 20.24 6.84 -2.79
CA ALA A 305 18.95 7.48 -3.05
C ALA A 305 17.87 7.15 -2.01
N PHE A 306 18.06 6.07 -1.22
CA PHE A 306 17.19 5.73 -0.10
C PHE A 306 17.25 6.75 1.04
N PHE A 307 18.41 7.35 1.32
CA PHE A 307 18.52 8.34 2.40
C PHE A 307 17.72 9.61 2.12
N PRO A 308 17.81 10.24 0.92
CA PRO A 308 16.91 11.29 0.50
C PRO A 308 15.45 10.87 0.51
N HIS A 309 15.10 9.64 0.10
CA HIS A 309 13.71 9.20 0.16
C HIS A 309 13.17 9.26 1.61
N ILE A 310 13.86 8.64 2.57
CA ILE A 310 13.48 8.67 3.99
C ILE A 310 13.43 10.11 4.52
N LEU A 311 14.41 10.95 4.13
CA LEU A 311 14.41 12.38 4.49
C LEU A 311 13.20 13.11 3.91
N GLY A 312 12.82 12.81 2.66
CA GLY A 312 11.65 13.37 1.98
C GLY A 312 10.35 13.01 2.69
N VAL A 313 10.20 11.73 3.08
CA VAL A 313 9.09 11.27 3.92
C VAL A 313 9.05 12.05 5.25
N TYR A 314 10.16 12.07 5.98
CA TYR A 314 10.25 12.77 7.27
C TYR A 314 9.90 14.26 7.17
N LEU A 315 10.47 14.94 6.16
CA LEU A 315 10.24 16.35 5.91
C LEU A 315 8.77 16.61 5.57
N THR A 316 8.18 15.78 4.70
CA THR A 316 6.79 15.94 4.26
C THR A 316 5.82 15.70 5.42
N VAL A 317 6.02 14.67 6.26
CA VAL A 317 5.21 14.46 7.47
C VAL A 317 5.29 15.66 8.40
N LYS A 318 6.49 16.18 8.66
CA LYS A 318 6.70 17.32 9.57
C LYS A 318 6.08 18.62 9.03
N LEU A 319 6.18 18.84 7.73
CA LEU A 319 5.60 20.00 7.06
C LEU A 319 4.08 19.89 6.94
N ALA A 320 3.54 18.70 6.68
CA ALA A 320 2.10 18.43 6.63
C ALA A 320 1.45 18.60 8.01
N ALA A 321 2.13 18.20 9.09
CA ALA A 321 1.64 18.43 10.44
C ALA A 321 1.57 19.93 10.80
N LYS A 322 2.50 20.75 10.27
CA LYS A 322 2.53 22.20 10.53
C LYS A 322 1.61 23.00 9.59
N TYR A 323 1.56 22.62 8.33
CA TYR A 323 0.80 23.28 7.28
C TYR A 323 0.04 22.24 6.43
N PRO A 324 -1.07 21.69 6.95
CA PRO A 324 -1.81 20.63 6.26
C PRO A 324 -2.41 21.09 4.93
N HIS A 325 -2.82 22.37 4.84
CA HIS A 325 -3.38 22.96 3.62
C HIS A 325 -2.39 23.06 2.43
N LEU A 326 -1.10 22.79 2.65
CA LEU A 326 -0.05 22.83 1.62
C LEU A 326 0.33 21.46 1.06
N GLN A 327 -0.40 20.38 1.38
CA GLN A 327 -0.13 19.03 0.82
C GLN A 327 0.00 19.03 -0.71
N TRP A 328 -0.91 19.71 -1.42
CA TRP A 328 -0.85 19.85 -2.88
C TRP A 328 0.44 20.51 -3.37
N PHE A 329 0.98 21.46 -2.59
CA PHE A 329 2.21 22.18 -2.92
C PHE A 329 3.44 21.28 -2.74
N TYR A 330 3.48 20.46 -1.69
CA TYR A 330 4.57 19.49 -1.50
C TYR A 330 4.58 18.45 -2.62
N GLY A 331 3.41 17.96 -3.04
CA GLY A 331 3.28 17.11 -4.21
C GLY A 331 3.77 17.81 -5.50
N ALA A 332 3.34 19.05 -5.75
CA ALA A 332 3.77 19.79 -6.94
C ALA A 332 5.28 20.07 -6.95
N LEU A 333 5.85 20.42 -5.79
CA LEU A 333 7.29 20.60 -5.62
C LEU A 333 8.03 19.28 -5.87
N GLY A 334 7.53 18.16 -5.34
CA GLY A 334 8.06 16.82 -5.59
C GLY A 334 8.10 16.50 -7.09
N MET A 335 7.00 16.70 -7.80
CA MET A 335 6.91 16.50 -9.26
C MET A 335 7.94 17.32 -10.05
N VAL A 336 8.15 18.59 -9.67
CA VAL A 336 9.16 19.45 -10.32
C VAL A 336 10.57 18.96 -10.03
N ILE A 337 10.86 18.51 -8.79
CA ILE A 337 12.16 17.96 -8.41
C ILE A 337 12.44 16.66 -9.19
N ILE A 338 11.45 15.77 -9.28
CA ILE A 338 11.55 14.54 -10.07
C ILE A 338 11.88 14.91 -11.52
N GLY A 339 11.11 15.83 -12.12
CA GLY A 339 11.29 16.16 -13.51
C GLY A 339 12.63 16.82 -13.83
N ALA A 340 13.08 17.74 -12.98
CA ALA A 340 14.42 18.34 -13.10
C ALA A 340 15.52 17.30 -12.93
N SER A 341 15.36 16.38 -11.98
CA SER A 341 16.34 15.32 -11.72
C SER A 341 16.45 14.33 -12.88
N SER A 342 15.31 13.89 -13.44
CA SER A 342 15.26 13.03 -14.63
C SER A 342 15.95 13.65 -15.83
N CYS A 343 15.81 14.97 -16.05
CA CYS A 343 16.51 15.67 -17.13
C CYS A 343 18.03 15.74 -16.94
N ILE A 344 18.54 15.65 -15.71
CA ILE A 344 19.97 15.69 -15.39
C ILE A 344 20.64 14.31 -15.54
N VAL A 345 19.90 13.22 -15.34
CA VAL A 345 20.39 11.83 -15.50
C VAL A 345 21.24 11.63 -16.76
N PRO A 346 20.77 11.93 -17.99
CA PRO A 346 21.54 11.68 -19.21
C PRO A 346 22.79 12.57 -19.36
N ALA A 347 22.92 13.65 -18.58
CA ALA A 347 24.08 14.53 -18.61
C ALA A 347 25.24 14.02 -17.73
N CYS A 348 25.01 12.99 -16.91
CA CYS A 348 26.00 12.44 -15.99
C CYS A 348 27.04 11.60 -16.74
N LYS A 349 28.32 11.84 -16.49
CA LYS A 349 29.43 11.10 -17.13
C LYS A 349 30.05 10.03 -16.25
N ASN A 350 29.90 10.16 -14.94
CA ASN A 350 30.47 9.27 -13.94
C ASN A 350 29.36 8.74 -13.03
N PHE A 351 29.56 7.55 -12.46
CA PHE A 351 28.60 6.95 -11.52
C PHE A 351 28.35 7.85 -10.29
N GLU A 352 29.37 8.55 -9.78
CA GLU A 352 29.22 9.49 -8.66
C GLU A 352 28.28 10.66 -8.98
N GLN A 353 28.30 11.13 -10.24
CA GLN A 353 27.41 12.20 -10.68
C GLN A 353 25.98 11.70 -10.82
N LEU A 354 25.80 10.44 -11.24
CA LEU A 354 24.50 9.79 -11.43
C LEU A 354 23.75 9.58 -10.11
N ILE A 355 24.46 9.41 -8.99
CA ILE A 355 23.85 9.29 -7.66
C ILE A 355 23.01 10.55 -7.33
N ILE A 356 23.45 11.75 -7.72
CA ILE A 356 22.80 13.02 -7.37
C ILE A 356 21.38 13.14 -7.96
N PRO A 357 21.14 12.97 -9.28
CA PRO A 357 19.78 13.01 -9.83
C PRO A 357 18.92 11.84 -9.35
N LEU A 358 19.48 10.64 -9.11
CA LEU A 358 18.69 9.55 -8.53
C LEU A 358 18.21 9.88 -7.11
N CYS A 359 19.07 10.47 -6.29
CA CYS A 359 18.70 11.04 -5.00
C CYS A 359 17.55 12.04 -5.12
N GLY A 360 17.60 12.91 -6.14
CA GLY A 360 16.54 13.88 -6.45
C GLY A 360 15.22 13.23 -6.86
N VAL A 361 15.25 12.21 -7.73
CA VAL A 361 14.06 11.45 -8.13
C VAL A 361 13.40 10.78 -6.93
N CYS A 362 14.16 10.03 -6.12
CA CYS A 362 13.59 9.33 -4.96
C CYS A 362 13.12 10.29 -3.85
N PHE A 363 13.83 11.41 -3.63
CA PHE A 363 13.35 12.46 -2.73
C PHE A 363 12.03 13.04 -3.21
N GLY A 364 11.93 13.34 -4.50
CA GLY A 364 10.71 13.90 -5.09
C GLY A 364 9.53 12.93 -5.03
N ILE A 365 9.74 11.63 -5.29
CA ILE A 365 8.71 10.59 -5.14
C ILE A 365 8.21 10.54 -3.70
N ALA A 366 9.12 10.55 -2.72
CA ALA A 366 8.76 10.58 -1.31
C ALA A 366 7.88 11.79 -0.93
N LEU A 367 8.17 12.97 -1.49
CA LEU A 367 7.36 14.17 -1.30
C LEU A 367 5.94 14.00 -1.84
N VAL A 368 5.81 13.43 -3.05
CA VAL A 368 4.52 13.20 -3.70
C VAL A 368 3.70 12.17 -2.92
N ASP A 369 4.26 10.99 -2.68
CA ASP A 369 3.54 9.88 -2.03
C ASP A 369 3.10 10.23 -0.61
N THR A 370 4.01 10.80 0.18
CA THR A 370 3.74 11.16 1.58
C THR A 370 2.71 12.28 1.69
N ALA A 371 2.64 13.18 0.70
CA ALA A 371 1.66 14.26 0.68
C ALA A 371 0.29 13.78 0.18
N LEU A 372 0.26 13.00 -0.90
CA LEU A 372 -0.97 12.71 -1.64
C LEU A 372 -1.75 11.49 -1.11
N LEU A 373 -1.09 10.48 -0.53
CA LEU A 373 -1.79 9.34 0.06
C LEU A 373 -2.75 9.75 1.19
N PRO A 374 -2.35 10.61 2.16
CA PRO A 374 -3.29 11.15 3.14
C PRO A 374 -4.40 12.01 2.51
N THR A 375 -4.09 12.76 1.44
CA THR A 375 -5.08 13.58 0.72
C THR A 375 -6.18 12.72 0.09
N LEU A 376 -5.86 11.52 -0.41
CA LEU A 376 -6.86 10.59 -0.95
C LEU A 376 -7.91 10.19 0.08
N ALA A 377 -7.46 9.83 1.30
CA ALA A 377 -8.39 9.52 2.37
C ALA A 377 -9.23 10.74 2.77
N PHE A 378 -8.62 11.93 2.84
CA PHE A 378 -9.33 13.18 3.11
C PHE A 378 -10.42 13.48 2.07
N LEU A 379 -10.11 13.33 0.78
CA LEU A 379 -11.05 13.56 -0.32
C LEU A 379 -12.29 12.67 -0.21
N VAL A 380 -12.10 11.42 0.20
CA VAL A 380 -13.20 10.48 0.34
C VAL A 380 -14.01 10.73 1.60
N ASP A 381 -13.40 11.18 2.69
CA ASP A 381 -14.11 11.60 3.90
C ASP A 381 -14.99 12.85 3.68
N VAL A 382 -14.59 13.73 2.75
CA VAL A 382 -15.32 14.96 2.44
C VAL A 382 -16.43 14.73 1.42
N ARG A 383 -16.15 13.98 0.33
CA ARG A 383 -17.02 13.93 -0.85
C ARG A 383 -17.86 12.67 -0.99
N HIS A 384 -17.46 11.59 -0.33
CA HIS A 384 -18.06 10.27 -0.50
C HIS A 384 -18.32 9.62 0.85
N VAL A 385 -18.92 8.44 0.84
CA VAL A 385 -18.96 7.60 2.04
C VAL A 385 -17.54 7.09 2.28
N SER A 386 -16.99 7.22 3.50
CA SER A 386 -15.62 6.81 3.84
C SER A 386 -15.32 5.34 3.50
N VAL A 387 -14.76 5.10 2.31
CA VAL A 387 -14.41 3.78 1.76
C VAL A 387 -12.92 3.70 1.47
N TYR A 388 -12.10 3.54 2.51
CA TYR A 388 -10.64 3.54 2.33
C TYR A 388 -10.13 2.38 1.46
N GLY A 389 -10.81 1.23 1.42
CA GLY A 389 -10.38 0.08 0.62
C GLY A 389 -10.33 0.40 -0.87
N SER A 390 -11.44 0.89 -1.43
CA SER A 390 -11.48 1.29 -2.84
C SER A 390 -10.55 2.44 -3.18
N VAL A 391 -10.31 3.36 -2.26
CA VAL A 391 -9.49 4.56 -2.50
C VAL A 391 -8.01 4.22 -2.58
N TYR A 392 -7.52 3.42 -1.63
CA TYR A 392 -6.14 2.95 -1.69
C TYR A 392 -5.94 1.90 -2.76
N ALA A 393 -6.99 1.19 -3.20
CA ALA A 393 -6.91 0.37 -4.41
C ALA A 393 -6.65 1.24 -5.65
N ILE A 394 -7.23 2.44 -5.75
CA ILE A 394 -6.93 3.40 -6.83
C ILE A 394 -5.49 3.90 -6.75
N ALA A 395 -4.99 4.18 -5.55
CA ALA A 395 -3.58 4.52 -5.36
C ALA A 395 -2.68 3.38 -5.83
N ASP A 396 -2.98 2.14 -5.43
CA ASP A 396 -2.20 0.96 -5.80
C ASP A 396 -2.26 0.66 -7.31
N ILE A 397 -3.41 0.84 -7.95
CA ILE A 397 -3.54 0.84 -9.41
C ILE A 397 -2.60 1.86 -10.05
N SER A 398 -2.51 3.06 -9.48
CA SER A 398 -1.67 4.15 -10.00
C SER A 398 -0.18 3.77 -9.99
N TYR A 399 0.29 3.19 -8.89
CA TYR A 399 1.65 2.63 -8.80
C TYR A 399 1.85 1.50 -9.83
N CYS A 400 0.91 0.56 -9.90
CA CYS A 400 1.02 -0.60 -10.78
C CYS A 400 1.02 -0.23 -12.27
N VAL A 401 0.31 0.82 -12.69
CA VAL A 401 0.33 1.28 -14.10
C VAL A 401 1.75 1.68 -14.50
N ALA A 402 2.47 2.41 -13.65
CA ALA A 402 3.85 2.79 -13.92
C ALA A 402 4.77 1.57 -14.01
N TYR A 403 4.72 0.67 -13.02
CA TYR A 403 5.58 -0.52 -12.95
C TYR A 403 5.23 -1.63 -13.94
N ALA A 404 3.97 -1.74 -14.38
CA ALA A 404 3.56 -2.70 -15.40
C ALA A 404 3.97 -2.24 -16.81
N LEU A 405 3.82 -0.95 -17.11
CA LEU A 405 4.16 -0.39 -18.42
C LEU A 405 5.65 -0.07 -18.56
N GLY A 406 6.35 0.25 -17.47
CA GLY A 406 7.75 0.68 -17.46
C GLY A 406 8.68 -0.26 -18.21
N PRO A 407 8.90 -1.50 -17.75
CA PRO A 407 9.80 -2.44 -18.41
C PRO A 407 9.46 -2.72 -19.88
N ILE A 408 8.16 -2.75 -20.23
CA ILE A 408 7.69 -3.06 -21.59
C ILE A 408 7.92 -1.87 -22.54
N VAL A 409 7.60 -0.65 -22.09
CA VAL A 409 7.61 0.55 -22.93
C VAL A 409 9.01 1.19 -22.94
N ALA A 410 9.72 1.20 -21.81
CA ALA A 410 11.01 1.86 -21.68
C ALA A 410 12.07 1.26 -22.62
N GLY A 411 12.18 -0.07 -22.68
CA GLY A 411 13.15 -0.74 -23.57
C GLY A 411 12.94 -0.37 -25.05
N LYS A 412 11.68 -0.31 -25.49
CA LYS A 412 11.34 0.11 -26.86
C LYS A 412 11.67 1.58 -27.12
N ILE A 413 11.37 2.48 -26.18
CA ILE A 413 11.68 3.90 -26.35
C ILE A 413 13.20 4.13 -26.38
N VAL A 414 13.98 3.44 -25.54
CA VAL A 414 15.45 3.56 -25.58
C VAL A 414 15.99 3.09 -26.93
N HIS A 415 15.47 2.00 -27.47
CA HIS A 415 15.87 1.49 -28.78
C HIS A 415 15.52 2.47 -29.93
N ASP A 416 14.31 3.06 -29.90
CA ASP A 416 13.81 3.88 -31.01
C ASP A 416 14.24 5.36 -30.93
N LEU A 417 14.27 5.95 -29.72
CA LEU A 417 14.50 7.39 -29.48
C LEU A 417 15.78 7.69 -28.67
N GLY A 418 16.37 6.68 -28.04
CA GLY A 418 17.55 6.82 -27.19
C GLY A 418 17.24 7.16 -25.73
N PHE A 419 18.20 6.84 -24.85
CA PHE A 419 18.10 7.05 -23.40
C PHE A 419 17.90 8.52 -23.00
N VAL A 420 18.47 9.47 -23.76
CA VAL A 420 18.31 10.91 -23.50
C VAL A 420 16.86 11.36 -23.69
N GLN A 421 16.21 10.94 -24.78
CA GLN A 421 14.83 11.31 -25.07
C GLN A 421 13.84 10.67 -24.09
N LEU A 422 14.12 9.43 -23.66
CA LEU A 422 13.37 8.78 -22.57
C LEU A 422 13.35 9.68 -21.33
N ASN A 423 14.53 10.08 -20.85
CA ASN A 423 14.70 10.89 -19.64
C ASN A 423 14.07 12.28 -19.75
N LEU A 424 14.26 12.95 -20.89
CA LEU A 424 13.63 14.25 -21.15
C LEU A 424 12.11 14.14 -21.21
N GLY A 425 11.57 13.07 -21.82
CA GLY A 425 10.13 12.82 -21.90
C GLY A 425 9.50 12.59 -20.54
N MET A 426 10.12 11.74 -19.71
CA MET A 426 9.67 11.48 -18.34
C MET A 426 9.76 12.74 -17.45
N GLY A 427 10.84 13.51 -17.61
CA GLY A 427 11.05 14.75 -16.88
C GLY A 427 10.01 15.81 -17.25
N LEU A 428 9.75 15.97 -18.54
CA LEU A 428 8.73 16.87 -19.06
C LEU A 428 7.33 16.47 -18.59
N ALA A 429 6.98 15.18 -18.64
CA ALA A 429 5.68 14.69 -18.17
C ALA A 429 5.42 15.05 -16.69
N ASN A 430 6.43 14.90 -15.84
CA ASN A 430 6.33 15.26 -14.42
C ASN A 430 6.14 16.77 -14.19
N VAL A 431 6.95 17.60 -14.86
CA VAL A 431 6.84 19.06 -14.75
C VAL A 431 5.50 19.56 -15.30
N LEU A 432 5.01 18.99 -16.42
CA LEU A 432 3.74 19.37 -17.02
C LEU A 432 2.53 18.94 -16.19
N TYR A 433 2.64 17.86 -15.42
CA TYR A 433 1.55 17.43 -14.54
C TYR A 433 1.51 18.21 -13.22
N ALA A 434 2.63 18.80 -12.76
CA ALA A 434 2.70 19.53 -11.49
C ALA A 434 1.63 20.62 -11.32
N PRO A 435 1.28 21.45 -12.35
CA PRO A 435 0.20 22.41 -12.25
C PRO A 435 -1.19 21.80 -12.03
N ALA A 436 -1.44 20.55 -12.41
CA ALA A 436 -2.74 19.90 -12.19
C ALA A 436 -3.06 19.77 -10.69
N LEU A 437 -2.04 19.66 -9.83
CA LEU A 437 -2.21 19.64 -8.38
C LEU A 437 -2.76 20.96 -7.81
N LEU A 438 -2.73 22.06 -8.57
CA LEU A 438 -3.41 23.31 -8.16
C LEU A 438 -4.92 23.13 -8.02
N LEU A 439 -5.52 22.15 -8.71
CA LEU A 439 -6.94 21.82 -8.54
C LEU A 439 -7.23 21.37 -7.09
N LEU A 440 -6.26 20.75 -6.41
CA LEU A 440 -6.38 20.33 -5.02
C LEU A 440 -6.22 21.48 -4.01
N ARG A 441 -5.86 22.69 -4.46
CA ARG A 441 -5.69 23.84 -3.56
C ARG A 441 -6.96 24.14 -2.76
N ASN A 442 -8.12 24.06 -3.43
CA ASN A 442 -9.41 24.36 -2.83
C ASN A 442 -9.94 23.23 -1.93
N VAL A 443 -9.41 22.02 -2.07
CA VAL A 443 -9.79 20.86 -1.26
C VAL A 443 -9.47 21.12 0.21
N SER A 444 -8.35 21.80 0.50
CA SER A 444 -7.96 22.16 1.87
C SER A 444 -8.94 23.10 2.61
N LEU A 445 -9.82 23.78 1.88
CA LEU A 445 -10.87 24.63 2.45
C LEU A 445 -12.16 23.87 2.74
N MET A 446 -12.31 22.66 2.19
CA MET A 446 -13.46 21.83 2.46
C MET A 446 -13.34 21.34 3.90
N LYS A 447 -14.30 21.69 4.76
CA LYS A 447 -14.39 21.03 6.06
C LYS A 447 -14.74 19.57 5.78
N PRO A 448 -14.10 18.59 6.47
CA PRO A 448 -14.60 17.23 6.45
C PRO A 448 -16.09 17.32 6.77
N SER A 449 -16.92 16.79 5.86
CA SER A 449 -18.28 16.47 6.27
C SER A 449 -18.08 15.62 7.52
N HIS A 450 -18.69 15.97 8.64
CA HIS A 450 -18.72 15.06 9.77
C HIS A 450 -19.50 13.84 9.26
N SER A 451 -18.78 12.91 8.63
CA SER A 451 -19.26 11.59 8.30
C SER A 451 -19.94 11.11 9.56
N GLU A 452 -21.20 10.69 9.46
CA GLU A 452 -22.04 10.27 10.60
C GLU A 452 -21.27 9.36 11.58
N ARG A 453 -20.21 8.68 11.09
CA ARG A 453 -19.24 7.89 11.83
C ARG A 453 -18.39 8.63 12.88
N ASN A 454 -17.87 9.84 12.60
CA ASN A 454 -17.10 10.60 13.60
C ASN A 454 -18.01 11.14 14.71
N MET A 455 -19.24 11.52 14.37
CA MET A 455 -20.27 11.79 15.39
C MET A 455 -20.51 10.55 16.25
N LEU A 456 -20.63 9.36 15.66
CA LEU A 456 -20.85 8.11 16.42
C LEU A 456 -19.66 7.64 17.28
N LEU A 457 -18.43 8.04 16.97
CA LEU A 457 -17.23 7.65 17.73
C LEU A 457 -16.84 8.68 18.80
N GLU A 458 -17.05 9.97 18.56
CA GLU A 458 -16.81 11.03 19.55
C GLU A 458 -18.00 11.22 20.50
N GLU A 459 -19.24 11.14 20.00
CA GLU A 459 -20.44 11.13 20.83
C GLU A 459 -20.68 9.71 21.33
N GLY A 460 -19.83 9.25 22.26
CA GLY A 460 -20.28 8.25 23.21
C GLY A 460 -21.56 8.77 23.83
N ALA A 461 -22.70 8.16 23.53
CA ALA A 461 -24.05 8.68 23.80
C ALA A 461 -24.19 9.38 25.15
N THR A 462 -23.97 10.70 25.19
CA THR A 462 -24.03 11.50 26.43
C THR A 462 -25.38 12.15 26.66
N GLY A 463 -26.38 11.88 25.82
CA GLY A 463 -27.72 12.43 26.00
C GLY A 463 -28.82 11.45 25.63
N LEU A 464 -29.80 11.31 26.53
CA LEU A 464 -31.08 10.63 26.27
C LEU A 464 -31.76 11.10 24.96
N TYR A 465 -31.50 12.36 24.56
CA TYR A 465 -32.01 12.96 23.33
C TYR A 465 -31.48 12.28 22.06
N ASP A 466 -30.22 11.85 22.03
CA ASP A 466 -29.63 11.21 20.85
C ASP A 466 -30.12 9.77 20.69
N THR A 467 -30.42 9.09 21.81
CA THR A 467 -31.02 7.75 21.80
C THR A 467 -32.41 7.77 21.17
N ILE A 468 -33.23 8.77 21.49
CA ILE A 468 -34.58 8.94 20.92
C ILE A 468 -34.49 9.23 19.41
N ARG A 469 -33.56 10.09 18.99
CA ARG A 469 -33.39 10.43 17.57
C ARG A 469 -32.91 9.24 16.74
N MET A 470 -32.07 8.37 17.32
CA MET A 470 -31.66 7.09 16.72
C MET A 470 -32.84 6.13 16.58
N GLU A 471 -33.68 5.99 17.62
CA GLU A 471 -34.89 5.17 17.56
C GLU A 471 -35.90 5.68 16.52
N GLU A 472 -36.12 7.00 16.44
CA GLU A 472 -37.01 7.60 15.45
C GLU A 472 -36.52 7.34 14.01
N ARG A 473 -35.21 7.41 13.77
CA ARG A 473 -34.63 7.09 12.47
C ARG A 473 -34.71 5.60 12.15
N GLN A 474 -34.53 4.70 13.12
CA GLN A 474 -34.76 3.27 12.93
C GLN A 474 -36.23 2.95 12.62
N ARG A 475 -37.17 3.63 13.30
CA ARG A 475 -38.62 3.50 13.02
C ARG A 475 -38.97 3.96 11.61
N LYS A 476 -38.38 5.07 11.13
CA LYS A 476 -38.54 5.53 9.74
C LYS A 476 -37.97 4.54 8.72
N LYS A 477 -36.78 3.96 8.97
CA LYS A 477 -36.18 2.93 8.10
C LYS A 477 -37.00 1.65 8.02
N HIS A 478 -37.66 1.26 9.10
CA HIS A 478 -38.55 0.08 9.12
C HIS A 478 -39.99 0.37 8.67
N GLY A 479 -40.25 1.53 8.05
CA GLY A 479 -41.56 1.84 7.47
C GLY A 479 -42.68 2.03 8.48
N TYR A 480 -42.36 2.19 9.77
CA TYR A 480 -43.33 2.57 10.79
C TYR A 480 -43.58 4.08 10.70
N SER A 481 -44.55 4.47 9.88
CA SER A 481 -45.14 5.81 9.96
C SER A 481 -45.73 5.98 11.36
N SER A 482 -45.19 6.93 12.14
CA SER A 482 -45.79 7.41 13.39
C SER A 482 -47.02 8.25 13.07
N SER A 483 -48.06 7.57 12.60
CA SER A 483 -49.44 8.06 12.57
C SER A 483 -50.23 7.18 13.54
N GLY A 484 -49.93 7.35 14.83
CA GLY A 484 -50.54 6.62 15.93
C GLY A 484 -50.70 7.54 17.13
N ASN A 485 -51.71 8.41 17.07
CA ASN A 485 -52.39 9.10 18.15
C ASN A 485 -51.74 8.98 19.55
N CYS A 486 -50.74 9.80 19.84
CA CYS A 486 -50.44 10.19 21.22
C CYS A 486 -51.18 11.49 21.49
N VAL A 487 -52.49 11.40 21.73
CA VAL A 487 -53.25 12.51 22.34
C VAL A 487 -52.92 12.47 23.83
N PRO A 488 -52.37 13.54 24.43
CA PRO A 488 -52.07 13.58 25.85
C PRO A 488 -53.37 13.48 26.65
N ILE A 489 -53.41 12.50 27.54
CA ILE A 489 -54.51 12.23 28.47
C ILE A 489 -54.32 13.20 29.64
N ASP A 490 -55.21 14.18 29.79
CA ASP A 490 -55.22 15.05 30.97
C ASP A 490 -55.84 14.30 32.16
N GLU A 491 -55.51 14.70 33.39
CA GLU A 491 -55.65 13.91 34.64
C GLU A 491 -57.08 13.40 34.99
N ASN A 492 -58.10 13.79 34.24
CA ASN A 492 -59.49 13.30 34.40
C ASN A 492 -60.01 12.45 33.23
N GLY A 493 -59.12 11.85 32.41
CA GLY A 493 -59.42 10.64 31.64
C GLY A 493 -60.54 10.75 30.59
N THR A 494 -60.77 11.92 30.01
CA THR A 494 -61.82 12.11 28.97
C THR A 494 -61.22 12.60 27.64
N PHE A 495 -61.56 11.89 26.55
CA PHE A 495 -61.04 12.12 25.19
C PHE A 495 -61.57 13.41 24.56
N ALA A 496 -60.71 14.41 24.35
CA ALA A 496 -61.03 15.57 23.53
C ALA A 496 -60.81 15.24 22.04
N GLY A 497 -61.90 15.19 21.28
CA GLY A 497 -61.88 14.91 19.85
C GLY A 497 -61.55 16.10 18.96
N GLN A 498 -61.06 15.75 17.77
CA GLN A 498 -61.13 16.45 16.48
C GLN A 498 -60.17 17.61 16.13
N SER A 499 -59.37 17.31 15.09
CA SER A 499 -59.06 18.14 13.90
C SER A 499 -58.05 19.29 14.02
N LYS A 500 -56.92 19.16 13.29
CA LYS A 500 -56.66 19.89 12.04
C LYS A 500 -55.32 19.51 11.41
N SER A 501 -55.38 19.29 10.11
CA SER A 501 -54.31 19.21 9.13
C SER A 501 -53.31 20.36 9.25
N PHE A 502 -52.02 20.07 9.24
CA PHE A 502 -50.99 21.00 8.77
C PHE A 502 -50.09 20.25 7.78
N SER A 503 -50.22 20.67 6.52
CA SER A 503 -49.27 20.40 5.46
C SER A 503 -48.14 21.40 5.61
N GLU A 504 -46.90 20.93 5.67
CA GLU A 504 -45.72 21.76 5.40
C GLU A 504 -44.94 21.06 4.27
N GLU A 505 -45.33 21.40 3.05
CA GLU A 505 -44.38 21.57 1.96
C GLU A 505 -43.56 22.83 2.28
N GLU A 506 -42.25 22.70 2.45
CA GLU A 506 -41.31 23.69 1.93
C GLU A 506 -39.91 23.08 1.79
N THR A 507 -39.57 22.91 0.52
CA THR A 507 -38.26 22.91 -0.12
C THR A 507 -37.12 23.59 0.64
N SER A 508 -35.98 22.89 0.70
CA SER A 508 -34.66 23.52 0.68
C SER A 508 -33.70 22.63 -0.11
N GLU A 509 -33.62 22.90 -1.41
CA GLU A 509 -32.48 22.52 -2.25
C GLU A 509 -31.19 23.15 -1.68
N PRO A 510 -30.04 22.45 -1.68
CA PRO A 510 -28.75 23.09 -1.60
C PRO A 510 -28.30 23.50 -3.00
N GLU A 511 -28.42 24.79 -3.24
CA GLU A 511 -27.85 25.54 -4.35
C GLU A 511 -26.31 25.58 -4.34
N TYR A 512 -25.76 25.42 -5.55
CA TYR A 512 -24.66 26.18 -6.18
C TYR A 512 -23.14 25.88 -5.99
N ILE A 513 -22.55 25.71 -7.20
CA ILE A 513 -21.19 25.96 -7.76
C ILE A 513 -20.02 25.11 -7.28
#